data_AF-A0A6G9SPJ4-F1
#
_entry.id   AF-A0A6G9SPJ4-F1
#
_cell.length_a   1.000
_cell.length_b   1.000
_cell.length_c   1.000
_cell.angle_alpha   90.00
_cell.angle_beta   90.00
_cell.angle_gamma   90.00
#
_symmetry.space_group_name_H-M   'P 1'
#
loop_
_entity.id
_entity.type
_entity.pdbx_description
1 polymer ?
#
loop_
_entity_poly.entity_id
_entity_poly.type
_entity_poly.pdbx_seq_one_letter_code
_entity_poly.pdbx_strand_id
1 'polypeptide(L)'
;MEIPEVEQQSFNYRLDCLKIEIDLVDRAISRLETITQNVKNFSVVVWVASITVFLGQAELRKFVIITAILPILFWFIDAWWVHHHRGAFLRMKKIKEFLNSEDLTASFKQQKLVNFSILDTFGEQYKGSRQYENYTNVQKIMLYK
;
A
#
# COMPACT_ATOMS: atom_id res chain seq x y z
N MET A 1 42.41 -5.00 -7.64
CA MET A 1 42.06 -3.70 -7.02
C MET A 1 41.41 -4.07 -5.70
N GLU A 2 42.11 -3.88 -4.58
CA GLU A 2 41.51 -4.14 -3.26
C GLU A 2 40.42 -3.10 -3.02
N ILE A 3 39.22 -3.56 -2.69
CA ILE A 3 38.12 -2.68 -2.33
C ILE A 3 38.35 -2.22 -0.89
N PRO A 4 38.23 -0.92 -0.58
CA PRO A 4 38.37 -0.43 0.78
C PRO A 4 37.39 -1.12 1.74
N GLU A 5 37.87 -1.52 2.92
CA GLU A 5 37.07 -2.18 3.96
C GLU A 5 35.79 -1.40 4.31
N VAL A 6 35.88 -0.06 4.29
CA VAL A 6 34.76 0.85 4.56
C VAL A 6 33.63 0.70 3.54
N GLU A 7 33.95 0.48 2.26
CA GLU A 7 32.94 0.31 1.21
C GLU A 7 32.18 -1.00 1.39
N GLN A 8 32.89 -2.08 1.72
CA GLN A 8 32.29 -3.38 2.01
C GLN A 8 31.38 -3.34 3.24
N GLN A 9 31.80 -2.67 4.32
CA GLN A 9 30.98 -2.49 5.51
C GLN A 9 29.72 -1.65 5.21
N SER A 10 29.86 -0.58 4.42
CA SER A 10 28.72 0.25 4.00
C SER A 10 27.72 -0.54 3.15
N PHE A 11 28.21 -1.40 2.26
CA PHE A 11 27.38 -2.27 1.43
C PHE A 11 26.60 -3.28 2.27
N ASN A 12 27.27 -3.98 3.20
CA ASN A 12 26.61 -4.92 4.11
C ASN A 12 25.52 -4.24 4.93
N TYR A 13 25.81 -3.05 5.49
CA TYR A 13 24.81 -2.27 6.22
C TYR A 13 23.58 -1.95 5.35
N ARG A 14 23.78 -1.61 4.08
CA ARG A 14 22.68 -1.36 3.14
C ARG A 14 21.86 -2.61 2.84
N LEU A 15 22.50 -3.78 2.70
CA LEU A 15 21.79 -5.04 2.54
C LEU A 15 20.95 -5.39 3.79
N ASP A 16 21.48 -5.11 4.98
CA ASP A 16 20.73 -5.28 6.22
C ASP A 16 19.52 -4.34 6.27
N CYS A 17 19.69 -3.08 5.88
CA CYS A 17 18.56 -2.15 5.74
C CYS A 17 17.52 -2.64 4.73
N LEU A 18 17.95 -3.20 3.59
CA LEU A 18 17.05 -3.77 2.59
C LEU A 18 16.25 -4.95 3.15
N LYS A 19 16.88 -5.83 3.93
CA LYS A 19 16.21 -6.93 4.61
C LYS A 19 15.15 -6.42 5.59
N ILE A 20 15.49 -5.42 6.40
CA ILE A 20 14.55 -4.78 7.34
C ILE A 20 13.39 -4.14 6.57
N GLU A 21 13.67 -3.49 5.44
CA GLU A 21 12.63 -2.88 4.61
C GLU A 21 11.65 -3.91 4.06
N ILE A 22 12.13 -5.08 3.60
CA ILE A 22 11.26 -6.18 3.14
C ILE A 22 10.26 -6.57 4.23
N ASP A 23 10.75 -6.78 5.45
CA ASP A 23 9.90 -7.13 6.59
C ASP A 23 8.90 -6.00 6.94
N LEU A 24 9.33 -4.74 6.83
CA LEU A 24 8.46 -3.59 7.08
C LEU A 24 7.36 -3.46 6.02
N VAL A 25 7.69 -3.66 4.75
CA VAL A 25 6.71 -3.62 3.65
C VAL A 25 5.71 -4.77 3.78
N ASP A 26 6.16 -5.99 4.09
CA ASP A 26 5.28 -7.15 4.29
C ASP A 26 4.31 -6.96 5.47
N ARG A 27 4.82 -6.46 6.60
CA ARG A 27 4.00 -6.07 7.75
C ARG A 27 3.01 -4.95 7.40
N ALA A 28 3.43 -3.96 6.61
CA ALA A 28 2.55 -2.88 6.17
C ALA A 28 1.41 -3.39 5.29
N ILE A 29 1.70 -4.29 4.33
CA ILE A 29 0.70 -4.94 3.47
C ILE A 29 -0.32 -5.69 4.33
N SER A 30 0.14 -6.57 5.23
CA SER A 30 -0.71 -7.37 6.12
C SER A 30 -1.61 -6.49 7.00
N ARG A 31 -1.04 -5.41 7.55
CA ARG A 31 -1.79 -4.45 8.37
C ARG A 31 -2.85 -3.70 7.55
N LEU A 32 -2.52 -3.29 6.32
CA LEU A 32 -3.46 -2.60 5.43
C LEU A 32 -4.62 -3.51 5.00
N GLU A 33 -4.36 -4.79 4.75
CA GLU A 33 -5.40 -5.77 4.48
C GLU A 33 -6.36 -5.92 5.66
N THR A 34 -5.81 -6.02 6.87
CA THR A 34 -6.60 -6.08 8.12
C THR A 34 -7.45 -4.81 8.30
N ILE A 35 -6.88 -3.63 8.08
CA ILE A 35 -7.61 -2.35 8.14
C ILE A 35 -8.74 -2.34 7.12
N THR A 36 -8.47 -2.75 5.88
CA THR A 36 -9.47 -2.79 4.80
C THR A 36 -10.65 -3.69 5.16
N GLN A 37 -10.37 -4.89 5.69
CA GLN A 37 -11.41 -5.81 6.15
C GLN A 37 -12.23 -5.22 7.31
N ASN A 38 -11.56 -4.61 8.28
CA ASN A 38 -12.21 -3.97 9.43
C ASN A 38 -13.11 -2.80 9.00
N VAL A 39 -12.67 -1.97 8.05
CA VAL A 39 -13.46 -0.86 7.49
C VAL A 39 -14.70 -1.38 6.79
N LYS A 40 -14.61 -2.47 6.01
CA LYS A 40 -15.77 -3.09 5.36
C LYS A 40 -16.77 -3.65 6.36
N ASN A 41 -16.30 -4.37 7.37
CA ASN A 41 -17.16 -4.91 8.42
C ASN A 41 -17.86 -3.77 9.19
N PHE A 42 -17.11 -2.73 9.56
CA PHE A 42 -17.64 -1.57 10.26
C PHE A 42 -18.66 -0.79 9.40
N SER A 43 -18.40 -0.64 8.11
CA SER A 43 -19.33 -0.04 7.13
C SER A 43 -20.70 -0.73 7.16
N VAL A 44 -20.72 -2.06 7.05
CA VAL A 44 -21.97 -2.85 7.07
C VAL A 44 -22.70 -2.66 8.40
N VAL A 45 -21.99 -2.73 9.52
CA VAL A 45 -22.58 -2.54 10.86
C VAL A 45 -23.22 -1.16 11.00
N VAL A 46 -22.50 -0.10 10.63
CA VAL A 46 -22.98 1.28 10.72
C VAL A 46 -24.18 1.50 9.80
N TRP A 47 -24.14 0.95 8.58
CA TRP A 47 -25.25 1.07 7.64
C TRP A 47 -26.52 0.34 8.12
N VAL A 48 -26.39 -0.90 8.58
CA VAL A 48 -27.51 -1.70 9.12
C VAL A 48 -28.09 -1.06 10.39
N ALA A 49 -27.24 -0.56 11.29
CA ALA A 49 -27.69 0.16 12.48
C ALA A 49 -28.47 1.42 12.09
N SER A 50 -27.99 2.17 11.10
CA SER A 50 -28.65 3.39 10.61
C SER A 50 -30.01 3.06 9.99
N ILE A 51 -30.10 2.04 9.14
CA ILE A 51 -31.39 1.59 8.57
C ILE A 51 -32.36 1.20 9.68
N THR A 52 -31.91 0.42 10.66
CA THR A 52 -32.73 -0.03 11.78
C THR A 52 -33.33 1.14 12.56
N VAL A 53 -32.53 2.17 12.86
CA VAL A 53 -32.99 3.37 13.57
C VAL A 53 -34.04 4.13 12.74
N PHE A 54 -33.78 4.33 11.44
CA PHE A 54 -34.70 5.06 10.56
C PHE A 54 -36.02 4.32 10.34
N LEU A 55 -36.00 2.99 10.26
CA LEU A 55 -37.20 2.17 10.13
C LEU A 55 -37.98 2.06 11.46
N GLY A 56 -37.27 2.11 12.60
CA GLY A 56 -37.87 2.04 13.92
C GLY A 56 -38.75 3.25 14.27
N GLN A 57 -38.47 4.43 13.73
CA GLN A 57 -39.19 5.68 14.06
C GLN A 57 -40.06 6.15 12.90
N ALA A 58 -41.39 6.24 13.11
CA ALA A 58 -42.35 6.59 12.06
C ALA A 58 -42.02 7.91 11.34
N GLU A 59 -41.52 8.92 12.08
CA GLU A 59 -41.15 10.21 11.51
C GLU A 59 -39.89 10.17 10.64
N LEU A 60 -38.95 9.26 10.95
CA LEU A 60 -37.67 9.12 10.25
C LEU A 60 -37.76 8.22 9.02
N ARG A 61 -38.77 7.34 8.92
CA ARG A 61 -38.91 6.39 7.80
C ARG A 61 -38.82 7.04 6.43
N LYS A 62 -39.43 8.22 6.25
CA LYS A 62 -39.39 8.97 4.99
C LYS A 62 -37.98 9.40 4.57
N PHE A 63 -37.03 9.43 5.50
CA PHE A 63 -35.64 9.81 5.28
C PHE A 63 -34.70 8.60 5.17
N VAL A 64 -35.20 7.36 5.16
CA VAL A 64 -34.35 6.15 5.10
C VAL A 64 -33.38 6.18 3.91
N ILE A 65 -33.76 6.80 2.80
CA ILE A 65 -32.92 6.94 1.61
C ILE A 65 -31.62 7.70 1.88
N ILE A 66 -31.60 8.59 2.88
CA ILE A 66 -30.39 9.33 3.28
C ILE A 66 -29.31 8.37 3.80
N THR A 67 -29.68 7.21 4.35
CA THR A 67 -28.70 6.21 4.83
C THR A 67 -27.84 5.62 3.71
N ALA A 68 -28.23 5.76 2.45
CA ALA A 68 -27.42 5.36 1.29
C ALA A 68 -26.13 6.17 1.15
N ILE A 69 -26.02 7.34 1.79
CA ILE A 69 -24.78 8.11 1.82
C ILE A 69 -23.65 7.38 2.54
N LEU A 70 -23.98 6.51 3.51
CA LEU A 70 -22.99 5.81 4.32
C LEU A 70 -22.15 4.84 3.47
N PRO A 71 -22.74 3.89 2.70
CA PRO A 71 -21.98 3.06 1.77
C PRO A 71 -21.09 3.87 0.81
N ILE A 72 -21.56 5.02 0.30
CA ILE A 72 -20.81 5.87 -0.62
C ILE A 72 -19.55 6.45 0.07
N LEU A 73 -19.69 6.96 1.29
CA LEU A 73 -18.55 7.45 2.06
C LEU A 73 -17.55 6.34 2.38
N PHE A 74 -18.03 5.17 2.78
CA PHE A 74 -17.15 4.03 3.05
C PHE A 74 -16.44 3.51 1.81
N TRP A 75 -17.07 3.60 0.63
CA TRP A 75 -16.42 3.26 -0.62
C TRP A 75 -15.23 4.18 -0.92
N PHE A 76 -15.37 5.48 -0.66
CA PHE A 76 -14.26 6.42 -0.80
C PHE A 76 -13.09 6.08 0.16
N ILE A 77 -13.40 5.78 1.42
CA ILE A 77 -12.40 5.37 2.42
C ILE A 77 -11.69 4.07 1.99
N ASP A 78 -12.43 3.07 1.53
CA ASP A 78 -11.88 1.81 1.03
C ASP A 78 -10.98 2.03 -0.19
N ALA A 79 -11.40 2.86 -1.16
CA ALA A 79 -10.58 3.21 -2.32
C ALA A 79 -9.26 3.90 -1.94
N TRP A 80 -9.30 4.76 -0.92
CA TRP A 80 -8.13 5.42 -0.37
C TRP A 80 -7.15 4.46 0.33
N TRP A 81 -7.66 3.45 1.05
CA TRP A 81 -6.81 2.40 1.62
C TRP A 81 -6.21 1.48 0.55
N VAL A 82 -6.99 1.12 -0.47
CA VAL A 82 -6.50 0.33 -1.61
C VAL A 82 -5.38 1.05 -2.34
N HIS A 83 -5.45 2.38 -2.48
CA HIS A 83 -4.36 3.18 -3.05
C HIS A 83 -3.03 2.96 -2.30
N HIS A 84 -3.03 3.07 -0.97
CA HIS A 84 -1.84 2.84 -0.14
C HIS A 84 -1.34 1.40 -0.22
N HIS A 85 -2.26 0.43 -0.21
CA HIS A 85 -1.93 -0.98 -0.35
C HIS A 85 -1.21 -1.26 -1.67
N ARG A 86 -1.66 -0.66 -2.78
CA ARG A 86 -1.01 -0.80 -4.08
C ARG A 86 0.37 -0.16 -4.14
N GLY A 87 0.60 0.94 -3.40
CA GLY A 87 1.93 1.53 -3.24
C GLY A 87 2.92 0.59 -2.56
N ALA A 88 2.53 0.01 -1.42
CA ALA A 88 3.35 -0.98 -0.72
C ALA A 88 3.60 -2.24 -1.58
N PHE A 89 2.58 -2.72 -2.30
CA PHE A 89 2.73 -3.85 -3.22
C PHE A 89 3.68 -3.54 -4.39
N LEU A 90 3.61 -2.33 -4.95
CA LEU A 90 4.54 -1.88 -5.98
C LEU A 90 5.97 -1.84 -5.46
N ARG A 91 6.19 -1.35 -4.23
CA ARG A 91 7.51 -1.39 -3.61
C ARG A 91 8.03 -2.82 -3.45
N MET A 92 7.21 -3.72 -2.93
CA MET A 92 7.57 -5.14 -2.80
C MET A 92 7.93 -5.76 -4.17
N LYS A 93 7.15 -5.43 -5.21
CA LYS A 93 7.45 -5.85 -6.58
C LYS A 93 8.80 -5.32 -7.06
N LYS A 94 9.14 -4.06 -6.79
CA LYS A 94 10.42 -3.45 -7.16
C LYS A 94 11.60 -4.07 -6.41
N ILE A 95 11.44 -4.39 -5.12
CA ILE A 95 12.45 -5.13 -4.35
C ILE A 95 12.68 -6.52 -4.99
N LYS A 96 11.59 -7.24 -5.32
CA LYS A 96 11.69 -8.55 -5.99
C LYS A 96 12.35 -8.44 -7.37
N GLU A 97 12.00 -7.43 -8.17
CA GLU A 97 12.64 -7.17 -9.46
C GLU A 97 14.14 -6.95 -9.28
N PHE A 98 14.55 -6.10 -8.33
CA PHE A 98 15.96 -5.85 -8.03
C PHE A 98 16.71 -7.13 -7.63
N LEU A 99 16.18 -7.88 -6.66
CA LEU A 99 16.82 -9.11 -6.16
C LEU A 99 16.99 -10.21 -7.22
N ASN A 100 16.15 -10.20 -8.27
CA ASN A 100 16.22 -11.18 -9.36
C ASN A 100 16.88 -10.62 -10.64
N SER A 101 17.36 -9.38 -10.61
CA SER A 101 17.96 -8.71 -11.77
C SER A 101 19.49 -8.77 -11.76
N GLU A 102 20.09 -8.45 -12.90
CA GLU A 102 21.53 -8.26 -13.02
C GLU A 102 22.05 -7.09 -12.16
N ASP A 103 21.18 -6.15 -11.75
CA ASP A 103 21.54 -5.04 -10.88
C ASP A 103 22.03 -5.51 -9.51
N LEU A 104 21.54 -6.66 -9.01
CA LEU A 104 22.07 -7.25 -7.77
C LEU A 104 23.51 -7.71 -7.97
N THR A 105 23.79 -8.43 -9.06
CA THR A 105 25.15 -8.87 -9.40
C THR A 105 26.08 -7.69 -9.62
N ALA A 106 25.62 -6.64 -10.31
CA ALA A 106 26.35 -5.39 -10.48
C ALA A 106 26.62 -4.72 -9.13
N SER A 107 25.65 -4.75 -8.21
CA SER A 107 25.80 -4.18 -6.88
C SER A 107 26.84 -4.90 -6.02
N PHE A 108 26.91 -6.24 -6.12
CA PHE A 108 27.97 -7.03 -5.49
C PHE A 108 29.35 -6.75 -6.09
N LYS A 109 29.45 -6.57 -7.41
CA LYS A 109 30.72 -6.22 -8.07
C LYS A 109 31.21 -4.82 -7.68
N GLN A 110 30.29 -3.88 -7.53
CA GLN A 110 30.59 -2.47 -7.24
C GLN A 110 30.58 -2.14 -5.73
N GLN A 111 30.22 -3.11 -4.86
CA GLN A 111 30.03 -2.91 -3.42
C GLN A 111 29.15 -1.68 -3.10
N LYS A 112 28.13 -1.47 -3.95
CA LYS A 112 27.19 -0.35 -3.86
C LYS A 112 25.89 -0.76 -4.52
N LEU A 113 24.76 -0.35 -3.95
CA LEU A 113 23.47 -0.53 -4.63
C LEU A 113 23.42 0.29 -5.91
N VAL A 114 23.26 -0.42 -7.03
CA VAL A 114 23.12 0.15 -8.36
C VAL A 114 21.64 0.25 -8.70
N ASN A 115 21.20 1.44 -9.13
CA ASN A 115 19.82 1.70 -9.58
C ASN A 115 18.71 1.36 -8.57
N PHE A 116 19.02 1.33 -7.27
CA PHE A 116 18.06 0.94 -6.23
C PHE A 116 18.15 1.83 -4.98
N SER A 117 17.03 2.42 -4.59
CA SER A 117 16.91 3.15 -3.31
C SER A 117 16.36 2.25 -2.22
N ILE A 118 16.85 2.41 -0.99
CA ILE A 118 16.36 1.77 0.23
C ILE A 118 15.46 2.76 1.00
N LEU A 119 14.68 2.26 1.95
CA LEU A 119 13.86 3.02 2.90
C LEU A 119 12.68 3.76 2.25
N ASP A 120 12.00 3.10 1.31
CA ASP A 120 10.83 3.65 0.64
C ASP A 120 9.66 2.66 0.71
N THR A 121 9.06 2.53 1.89
CA THR A 121 8.02 1.54 2.18
C THR A 121 6.81 1.57 1.24
N PHE A 122 6.47 2.75 0.71
CA PHE A 122 5.28 2.96 -0.13
C PHE A 122 5.60 3.24 -1.60
N GLY A 123 6.87 3.15 -2.01
CA GLY A 123 7.25 3.43 -3.38
C GLY A 123 7.06 4.91 -3.76
N GLU A 124 7.23 5.83 -2.81
CA GLU A 124 7.10 7.27 -3.02
C GLU A 124 8.04 7.79 -4.10
N GLN A 125 9.23 7.19 -4.25
CA GLN A 125 10.17 7.55 -5.31
C GLN A 125 9.61 7.30 -6.72
N TYR A 126 8.59 6.46 -6.84
CA TYR A 126 7.93 6.14 -8.10
C TYR A 126 6.72 7.03 -8.39
N LYS A 127 6.35 7.96 -7.49
CA LYS A 127 5.26 8.92 -7.73
C LYS A 127 5.51 9.71 -9.02
N GLY A 128 4.49 9.81 -9.87
CA GLY A 128 4.60 10.43 -11.20
C GLY A 128 5.14 9.51 -12.31
N SER A 129 5.59 8.29 -11.98
CA SER A 129 5.85 7.28 -13.01
C SER A 129 4.55 6.71 -13.56
N ARG A 130 4.52 6.41 -14.86
CA ARG A 130 3.36 5.78 -15.51
C ARG A 130 2.98 4.44 -14.85
N GLN A 131 3.97 3.71 -14.33
CA GLN A 131 3.72 2.46 -13.58
C GLN A 131 2.99 2.73 -12.26
N TYR A 132 3.45 3.73 -11.49
CA TYR A 132 2.79 4.13 -10.25
C TYR A 132 1.36 4.60 -10.51
N GLU A 133 1.16 5.52 -11.45
CA GLU A 133 -0.18 6.03 -11.78
C GLU A 133 -1.12 4.92 -12.25
N ASN A 134 -0.65 3.98 -13.08
CA ASN A 134 -1.47 2.86 -13.50
C ASN A 134 -1.87 1.94 -12.35
N TYR A 135 -0.99 1.74 -11.38
CA TYR A 135 -1.29 0.92 -10.21
C TYR A 135 -2.15 1.68 -9.19
N THR A 136 -1.87 2.95 -8.89
CA THR A 136 -2.44 3.64 -7.72
C THR A 136 -3.63 4.56 -8.04
N ASN A 137 -4.01 4.73 -9.31
CA ASN A 137 -5.12 5.61 -9.69
C ASN A 137 -6.45 5.19 -9.02
N VAL A 138 -6.97 6.08 -8.18
CA VAL A 138 -8.20 5.88 -7.39
C VAL A 138 -9.45 5.78 -8.27
N GLN A 139 -9.53 6.52 -9.38
CA GLN A 139 -10.66 6.39 -10.32
C GLN A 139 -10.71 4.99 -10.92
N LYS A 140 -9.56 4.44 -11.34
CA LYS A 140 -9.48 3.05 -11.82
C LYS A 140 -9.85 2.06 -10.72
N ILE A 141 -9.44 2.31 -9.47
CA ILE A 141 -9.82 1.46 -8.33
C ILE A 141 -11.34 1.45 -8.12
N MET A 142 -12.00 2.59 -8.25
CA MET A 142 -13.45 2.69 -8.11
C MET A 142 -14.23 2.08 -9.28
N LEU A 143 -13.69 2.11 -10.51
CA LEU A 143 -14.38 1.61 -11.71
C LEU A 143 -14.28 0.09 -11.93
N TYR A 144 -13.30 -0.59 -11.31
CA TYR A 144 -13.01 -2.01 -11.54
C TYR A 144 -13.47 -2.92 -10.38
N LYS A 145 -14.46 -2.49 -9.60
CA LYS A 145 -15.15 -3.32 -8.60
C LYS A 145 -16.59 -3.59 -9.04
#